data_AF-A0A4Q2UDD7-F1
#
_entry.id   AF-A0A4Q2UDD7-F1
#
_cell.length_a   1.000
_cell.length_b   1.000
_cell.length_c   1.000
_cell.angle_alpha   90.00
_cell.angle_beta   90.00
_cell.angle_gamma   90.00
#
_symmetry.space_group_name_H-M   'P 1'
#
loop_
_entity.id
_entity.type
_entity.pdbx_description
1 polymer ?
#
loop_
_entity_poly.entity_id
_entity_poly.type
_entity_poly.pdbx_seq_one_letter_code
_entity_poly.pdbx_strand_id
1 'polypeptide(L)'
;MICVKDASMNVLHLSPEWADFTGRDIASSRGRGWLDAVHAEDRPTVDRTLEEASRARRGCSLRFRLLHRSGAGVWVSDDAVASFSPEDRTFLGLLGSITEIPADRAPLAAEGRVGEFHPPPPMPSTLTSVPRDLLADHLLLARSLAEQDGDRAILEALDFALYLVRRRLERTAH
;
A
#
# COMPACT_ATOMS: atom_id res chain seq x y z
N MET A 1 -3.21 -2.52 6.79
CA MET A 1 -1.98 -3.33 6.68
C MET A 1 -0.98 -2.53 5.87
N ILE A 2 0.29 -2.52 6.22
CA ILE A 2 1.32 -1.77 5.50
C ILE A 2 1.99 -2.65 4.46
N CYS A 3 2.24 -2.08 3.28
CA CYS A 3 3.01 -2.70 2.22
C CYS A 3 4.15 -1.77 1.77
N VAL A 4 5.31 -2.36 1.44
CA VAL A 4 6.42 -1.64 0.79
C VAL A 4 6.77 -2.38 -0.48
N LYS A 5 6.83 -1.65 -1.60
CA LYS A 5 7.29 -2.17 -2.90
C LYS A 5 8.54 -1.44 -3.36
N ASP A 6 9.45 -2.14 -4.02
CA ASP A 6 10.62 -1.54 -4.68
C ASP A 6 10.23 -0.79 -5.96
N ALA A 7 11.21 -0.20 -6.66
CA ALA A 7 10.98 0.52 -7.92
C ALA A 7 10.40 -0.37 -9.04
N SER A 8 10.61 -1.69 -8.97
CA SER A 8 10.08 -2.70 -9.89
C SER A 8 8.73 -3.28 -9.43
N MET A 9 8.12 -2.70 -8.40
CA MET A 9 6.84 -3.12 -7.82
C MET A 9 6.87 -4.49 -7.14
N ASN A 10 8.07 -4.98 -6.79
CA ASN A 10 8.22 -6.16 -5.96
C ASN A 10 7.97 -5.81 -4.50
N VAL A 11 7.19 -6.64 -3.81
CA VAL A 11 6.98 -6.50 -2.37
C VAL A 11 8.26 -6.79 -1.60
N LEU A 12 8.70 -5.80 -0.81
CA LEU A 12 9.79 -5.89 0.16
C LEU A 12 9.30 -6.16 1.58
N HIS A 13 8.17 -5.55 1.95
CA HIS A 13 7.55 -5.68 3.28
C HIS A 13 6.04 -5.80 3.16
N LEU A 14 5.46 -6.65 4.01
CA LEU A 14 4.04 -6.73 4.30
C LEU A 14 3.87 -6.83 5.82
N SER A 15 2.88 -6.14 6.35
CA SER A 15 2.50 -6.32 7.76
C SER A 15 2.15 -7.77 8.08
N PRO A 16 2.41 -8.26 9.30
CA PRO A 16 2.07 -9.61 9.70
C PRO A 16 0.59 -9.97 9.52
N GLU A 17 -0.29 -8.98 9.70
CA GLU A 17 -1.73 -9.13 9.51
C GLU A 17 -2.12 -9.58 8.08
N TRP A 18 -1.21 -9.42 7.10
CA TRP A 18 -1.37 -10.01 5.77
C TRP A 18 -1.57 -11.54 5.83
N ALA A 19 -0.78 -12.22 6.64
CA ALA A 19 -0.85 -13.67 6.77
C ALA A 19 -2.12 -14.09 7.52
N ASP A 20 -2.53 -13.32 8.53
CA ASP A 20 -3.77 -13.57 9.26
C ASP A 20 -5.00 -13.37 8.37
N PHE A 21 -4.97 -12.35 7.51
CA PHE A 21 -6.07 -12.01 6.60
C PHE A 21 -6.16 -12.97 5.40
N THR A 22 -5.06 -13.17 4.68
CA THR A 22 -5.05 -13.96 3.43
C THR A 22 -4.79 -15.45 3.65
N GLY A 23 -4.24 -15.83 4.81
CA GLY A 23 -3.76 -17.19 5.07
C GLY A 23 -2.45 -17.54 4.36
N ARG A 24 -1.82 -16.57 3.68
CA ARG A 24 -0.58 -16.76 2.93
C ARG A 24 0.61 -16.30 3.74
N ASP A 25 1.67 -17.11 3.73
CA ASP A 25 2.93 -16.74 4.35
C ASP A 25 3.53 -15.47 3.70
N ILE A 26 4.10 -14.60 4.54
CA ILE A 26 4.71 -13.34 4.10
C ILE A 26 5.90 -13.61 3.17
N ALA A 27 6.72 -14.63 3.47
CA ALA A 27 7.91 -14.90 2.66
C ALA A 27 7.54 -15.30 1.22
N SER A 28 6.54 -16.15 1.05
CA SER A 28 5.96 -16.53 -0.25
C SER A 28 5.25 -15.36 -0.94
N SER A 29 4.78 -14.38 -0.18
CA SER A 29 4.11 -13.17 -0.71
C SER A 29 5.09 -12.07 -1.15
N ARG A 30 6.40 -12.22 -0.89
CA ARG A 30 7.43 -11.28 -1.36
C ARG A 30 7.56 -11.29 -2.88
N GLY A 31 8.21 -10.26 -3.42
CA GLY A 31 8.35 -10.13 -4.86
C GLY A 31 6.99 -9.91 -5.52
N ARG A 32 6.63 -10.80 -6.44
CA ARG A 32 5.32 -10.82 -7.11
C ARG A 32 4.34 -11.83 -6.49
N GLY A 33 4.74 -12.60 -5.48
CA GLY A 33 3.92 -13.69 -4.93
C GLY A 33 2.61 -13.24 -4.26
N TRP A 34 2.55 -12.01 -3.76
CA TRP A 34 1.32 -11.42 -3.23
C TRP A 34 0.17 -11.36 -4.25
N LEU A 35 0.45 -11.37 -5.57
CA LEU A 35 -0.58 -11.39 -6.61
C LEU A 35 -1.42 -12.67 -6.57
N ASP A 36 -0.91 -13.74 -5.97
CA ASP A 36 -1.69 -14.96 -5.77
C ASP A 36 -2.83 -14.77 -4.75
N ALA A 37 -2.72 -13.75 -3.89
CA ALA A 37 -3.79 -13.32 -3.00
C ALA A 37 -4.82 -12.42 -3.70
N VAL A 38 -4.55 -11.94 -4.92
CA VAL A 38 -5.49 -11.10 -5.67
C VAL A 38 -6.45 -11.99 -6.45
N HIS A 39 -7.74 -11.64 -6.43
CA HIS A 39 -8.76 -12.33 -7.23
C HIS A 39 -8.37 -12.33 -8.71
N ALA A 40 -8.49 -13.46 -9.40
CA ALA A 40 -7.92 -13.65 -10.73
C ALA A 40 -8.38 -12.61 -11.77
N GLU A 41 -9.65 -12.20 -11.71
CA GLU A 41 -10.23 -11.17 -12.58
C GLU A 41 -9.65 -9.77 -12.35
N ASP A 42 -9.12 -9.51 -11.15
CA ASP A 42 -8.67 -8.18 -10.74
C ASP A 42 -7.16 -7.98 -11.00
N ARG A 43 -6.41 -9.07 -11.16
CA ARG A 43 -4.95 -9.06 -11.37
C ARG A 43 -4.52 -8.16 -12.54
N PRO A 44 -5.15 -8.19 -13.74
CA PRO A 44 -4.73 -7.34 -14.85
C PRO A 44 -4.84 -5.85 -14.53
N THR A 45 -5.89 -5.44 -13.80
CA THR A 45 -6.07 -4.04 -13.40
C THR A 45 -4.99 -3.63 -12.41
N VAL A 46 -4.77 -4.46 -11.37
CA VAL A 46 -3.77 -4.21 -10.34
C VAL A 46 -2.36 -4.09 -10.95
N ASP A 47 -1.98 -5.04 -11.80
CA ASP A 47 -0.66 -5.05 -12.44
C ASP A 47 -0.46 -3.81 -13.33
N ARG A 48 -1.44 -3.50 -14.20
CA ARG A 48 -1.36 -2.33 -15.07
C ARG A 48 -1.18 -1.04 -14.27
N THR A 49 -1.97 -0.83 -13.22
CA THR A 49 -1.92 0.40 -12.42
C THR A 49 -0.59 0.52 -11.67
N LEU A 50 -0.05 -0.57 -11.11
CA LEU A 50 1.27 -0.54 -10.47
C LEU A 50 2.40 -0.26 -11.46
N GLU A 51 2.33 -0.82 -12.67
CA GLU A 51 3.30 -0.50 -13.72
C GLU A 51 3.21 0.96 -14.17
N GLU A 52 2.00 1.50 -14.32
CA GLU A 52 1.79 2.91 -14.64
C GLU A 52 2.29 3.82 -13.52
N ALA A 53 2.03 3.49 -12.25
CA ALA A 53 2.52 4.21 -11.09
C ALA A 53 4.06 4.20 -11.02
N SER A 54 4.70 3.06 -11.29
CA SER A 54 6.15 2.94 -11.38
C SER A 54 6.73 3.80 -12.51
N ARG A 55 6.16 3.71 -13.73
CA ARG A 55 6.59 4.51 -14.89
C ARG A 55 6.43 6.02 -14.63
N ALA A 56 5.32 6.42 -14.03
CA ALA A 56 5.04 7.81 -13.68
C ALA A 56 5.81 8.30 -12.44
N ARG A 57 6.36 7.38 -11.64
CA ARG A 57 6.95 7.64 -10.32
C ARG A 57 5.98 8.41 -9.43
N ARG A 58 4.74 7.95 -9.38
CA ARG A 58 3.66 8.55 -8.58
C ARG A 58 3.02 7.51 -7.68
N GLY A 59 2.33 8.00 -6.65
CA GLY A 59 1.46 7.14 -5.84
C GLY A 59 0.31 6.58 -6.65
N CYS A 60 -0.49 5.72 -6.03
CA CYS A 60 -1.69 5.18 -6.63
C CYS A 60 -2.75 4.84 -5.58
N SER A 61 -4.00 4.80 -6.01
CA SER A 61 -5.13 4.23 -5.28
C SER A 61 -5.66 3.06 -6.09
N LEU A 62 -5.78 1.90 -5.44
CA LEU A 62 -6.25 0.64 -6.03
C LEU A 62 -7.43 0.12 -5.23
N ARG A 63 -8.51 -0.29 -5.91
CA ARG A 63 -9.62 -1.00 -5.29
C ARG A 63 -9.81 -2.33 -5.98
N PHE A 64 -9.65 -3.43 -5.24
CA PHE A 64 -9.69 -4.79 -5.79
C PHE A 64 -10.04 -5.81 -4.72
N ARG A 65 -10.27 -7.06 -5.11
CA ARG A 65 -10.55 -8.15 -4.18
C ARG A 65 -9.28 -8.89 -3.81
N LEU A 66 -9.03 -9.00 -2.51
CA LEU A 66 -8.11 -9.98 -1.94
C LEU A 66 -8.87 -11.26 -1.56
N LEU A 67 -8.24 -12.40 -1.78
CA LEU A 67 -8.68 -13.69 -1.29
C LEU A 67 -8.36 -13.76 0.20
N HIS A 68 -9.40 -13.68 1.02
CA HIS A 68 -9.31 -13.96 2.45
C HIS A 68 -8.95 -15.44 2.66
N ARG A 69 -8.42 -15.79 3.84
CA ARG A 69 -8.03 -17.18 4.18
C ARG A 69 -9.17 -18.20 4.08
N SER A 70 -10.43 -17.75 4.09
CA SER A 70 -11.61 -18.58 3.85
C SER A 70 -11.90 -18.87 2.37
N GLY A 71 -11.16 -18.25 1.45
CA GLY A 71 -11.38 -18.28 0.01
C GLY A 71 -12.35 -17.20 -0.51
N ALA A 72 -12.98 -16.42 0.38
CA ALA A 72 -13.86 -15.33 -0.02
C ALA A 72 -13.08 -14.15 -0.62
N GLY A 73 -13.62 -13.52 -1.66
CA GLY A 73 -13.10 -12.26 -2.19
C GLY A 73 -13.57 -11.09 -1.32
N VAL A 74 -12.65 -10.41 -0.64
CA VAL A 74 -12.91 -9.23 0.19
C VAL A 74 -12.37 -8.01 -0.52
N TRP A 75 -13.20 -6.98 -0.65
CA TRP A 75 -12.80 -5.71 -1.25
C TRP A 75 -11.84 -4.96 -0.33
N VAL A 76 -10.74 -4.49 -0.91
CA VAL A 76 -9.74 -3.68 -0.23
C VAL A 76 -9.37 -2.45 -1.06
N SER A 77 -8.94 -1.41 -0.37
CA SER A 77 -8.23 -0.25 -0.91
C SER A 77 -6.75 -0.45 -0.63
N ASP A 78 -5.89 -0.38 -1.65
CA ASP A 78 -4.44 -0.26 -1.51
C ASP A 78 -4.03 1.13 -2.00
N ASP A 79 -3.79 2.02 -1.04
CA ASP A 79 -3.41 3.40 -1.30
C ASP A 79 -1.94 3.58 -0.94
N ALA A 80 -1.15 4.03 -1.90
CA ALA A 80 0.29 4.10 -1.76
C ALA A 80 0.87 5.42 -2.28
N VAL A 81 1.93 5.87 -1.62
CA VAL A 81 2.69 7.07 -2.00
C VAL A 81 4.04 6.69 -2.59
N ALA A 82 4.51 7.51 -3.53
CA ALA A 82 5.84 7.35 -4.11
C ALA A 82 6.92 7.78 -3.11
N SER A 83 7.90 6.91 -2.89
CA SER A 83 9.04 7.18 -2.01
C SER A 83 10.26 7.58 -2.84
N PHE A 84 10.97 8.61 -2.39
CA PHE A 84 12.18 9.10 -3.04
C PHE A 84 13.33 9.21 -2.05
N SER A 85 14.54 8.99 -2.54
CA SER A 85 15.79 9.29 -1.84
C SER A 85 15.91 10.81 -1.61
N PRO A 86 16.18 11.28 -0.38
CA PRO A 86 16.31 12.71 -0.10
C PRO A 86 17.56 13.33 -0.75
N GLU A 87 18.60 12.54 -1.05
CA GLU A 87 19.86 13.05 -1.60
C GLU A 87 19.77 13.40 -3.09
N ASP A 88 19.14 12.54 -3.89
CA ASP A 88 19.17 12.60 -5.36
C ASP A 88 17.79 12.44 -6.03
N ARG A 89 16.73 12.33 -5.23
CA ARG A 89 15.36 12.06 -5.69
C ARG A 89 15.24 10.78 -6.53
N THR A 90 16.11 9.78 -6.30
CA THR A 90 15.95 8.45 -6.87
C THR A 90 14.64 7.83 -6.39
N PHE A 91 13.83 7.29 -7.30
CA PHE A 91 12.58 6.61 -6.98
C PHE A 91 12.88 5.26 -6.33
N LEU A 92 12.39 5.07 -5.10
CA LEU A 92 12.64 3.87 -4.30
C LEU A 92 11.52 2.84 -4.44
N GLY A 93 10.34 3.26 -4.92
CA GLY A 93 9.14 2.45 -5.03
C GLY A 93 7.97 3.06 -4.25
N LEU A 94 7.06 2.21 -3.79
CA LEU A 94 5.83 2.62 -3.13
C LEU A 94 5.80 2.19 -1.67
N LEU A 95 5.21 3.02 -0.82
CA LEU A 95 4.83 2.70 0.57
C LEU A 95 3.32 2.94 0.67
N GLY A 96 2.56 1.94 1.09
CA GLY A 96 1.11 2.02 1.11
C GLY A 96 0.45 1.30 2.27
N SER A 97 -0.85 1.56 2.37
CA SER A 97 -1.76 0.95 3.33
C SER A 97 -2.88 0.22 2.59
N ILE A 98 -3.08 -1.05 2.94
CA ILE A 98 -4.17 -1.89 2.48
C ILE A 98 -5.25 -1.93 3.56
N THR A 99 -6.46 -1.52 3.22
CA THR A 99 -7.60 -1.41 4.14
C THR A 99 -8.84 -2.06 3.54
N GLU A 100 -9.60 -2.82 4.33
CA GLU A 100 -10.87 -3.38 3.87
C GLU A 100 -11.88 -2.30 3.51
N ILE A 101 -12.62 -2.51 2.40
CA ILE A 101 -13.71 -1.65 1.97
C ILE A 101 -15.04 -2.37 2.27
N PRO A 102 -15.97 -1.72 3.00
CA PRO A 102 -17.33 -2.24 3.19
C PRO A 102 -18.05 -2.56 1.88
N ALA A 103 -18.85 -3.62 1.87
CA ALA A 103 -19.52 -4.11 0.67
C ALA A 103 -20.48 -3.09 0.02
N ASP A 104 -21.07 -2.18 0.79
CA ASP A 104 -21.94 -1.09 0.31
C ASP A 104 -21.18 0.03 -0.40
N ARG A 105 -19.84 0.06 -0.28
CA ARG A 105 -18.93 1.02 -0.94
C ARG A 105 -18.00 0.36 -1.96
N ALA A 106 -18.17 -0.94 -2.20
CA ALA A 106 -17.35 -1.69 -3.13
C ALA A 106 -17.67 -1.32 -4.59
N PRO A 107 -16.66 -1.20 -5.47
CA PRO A 107 -16.89 -1.00 -6.89
C PRO A 107 -17.40 -2.29 -7.54
N LEU A 108 -17.94 -2.17 -8.76
CA LEU A 108 -18.42 -3.32 -9.54
C LEU A 108 -17.29 -4.19 -10.10
N ALA A 109 -16.11 -3.60 -10.30
CA ALA A 109 -14.91 -4.24 -10.82
C ALA A 109 -13.67 -3.54 -10.23
N ALA A 110 -12.52 -4.20 -10.31
CA ALA A 110 -11.28 -3.57 -9.86
C ALA A 110 -11.01 -2.26 -10.63
N GLU A 111 -10.58 -1.23 -9.90
CA GLU A 111 -10.18 0.06 -10.45
C GLU A 111 -8.86 0.52 -9.86
N GLY A 112 -8.12 1.33 -10.62
CA GLY A 112 -6.85 1.87 -10.20
C GLY A 112 -6.61 3.26 -10.78
N ARG A 113 -6.05 4.16 -9.97
CA ARG A 113 -5.81 5.57 -10.31
C ARG A 113 -4.39 5.95 -9.92
N VAL A 114 -3.62 6.50 -10.86
CA VAL A 114 -2.23 6.93 -10.64
C VAL A 114 -2.19 8.40 -10.28
N GLY A 115 -1.42 8.73 -9.24
CA GLY A 115 -1.30 10.09 -8.71
C GLY A 115 -2.41 10.48 -7.73
N GLU A 116 -3.30 9.55 -7.38
CA GLU A 116 -4.29 9.73 -6.32
C GLU A 116 -3.86 8.98 -5.06
N PHE A 117 -4.15 9.56 -3.89
CA PHE A 117 -3.86 8.96 -2.59
C PHE A 117 -4.91 9.40 -1.56
N HIS A 118 -5.91 8.56 -1.37
CA HIS A 118 -7.04 8.84 -0.48
C HIS A 118 -7.41 7.58 0.30
N PRO A 119 -6.51 7.14 1.21
CA PRO A 119 -6.76 5.95 2.00
C PRO A 119 -8.08 6.09 2.77
N PRO A 120 -8.94 5.05 2.77
CA PRO A 120 -10.10 5.03 3.63
C PRO A 120 -9.66 4.96 5.11
N PRO A 121 -10.54 5.32 6.05
CA PRO A 121 -10.27 5.14 7.46
C PRO A 121 -9.88 3.69 7.78
N PRO A 122 -8.88 3.45 8.67
CA PRO A 122 -8.48 2.11 9.04
C PRO A 122 -9.63 1.27 9.59
N MET A 123 -9.67 0.00 9.22
CA MET A 123 -10.68 -0.97 9.69
C MET A 123 -10.03 -2.02 10.60
N PRO A 124 -10.70 -2.51 11.66
CA PRO A 124 -10.12 -3.48 12.59
C PRO A 124 -9.56 -4.75 11.93
N SER A 125 -10.18 -5.21 10.84
CA SER A 125 -9.78 -6.40 10.07
C SER A 125 -8.43 -6.28 9.36
N THR A 126 -7.95 -5.06 9.17
CA THR A 126 -6.70 -4.75 8.47
C THR A 126 -5.79 -3.84 9.28
N LEU A 127 -6.18 -3.49 10.51
CA LEU A 127 -5.40 -2.65 11.40
C LEU A 127 -4.17 -3.41 11.87
N THR A 128 -3.01 -2.77 11.78
CA THR A 128 -1.77 -3.37 12.28
C THR A 128 -1.57 -3.07 13.76
N SER A 129 -1.14 -4.08 14.51
CA SER A 129 -0.74 -3.98 15.91
C SER A 129 0.76 -3.74 16.08
N VAL A 130 1.53 -3.84 15.00
CA VAL A 130 2.98 -3.71 15.02
C VAL A 130 3.36 -2.23 15.12
N PRO A 131 4.10 -1.77 16.15
CA PRO A 131 4.34 -0.35 16.39
C PRO A 131 4.95 0.42 15.21
N ARG A 132 5.85 -0.22 14.45
CA ARG A 132 6.52 0.39 13.28
C ARG A 132 5.60 0.52 12.07
N ASP A 133 4.72 -0.45 11.86
CA ASP A 133 3.73 -0.43 10.78
C ASP A 133 2.62 0.57 11.15
N LEU A 134 2.24 0.62 12.43
CA LEU A 134 1.31 1.62 12.95
C LEU A 134 1.84 3.06 12.78
N LEU A 135 3.14 3.28 12.97
CA LEU A 135 3.77 4.57 12.66
C LEU A 135 3.64 4.92 11.18
N ALA A 136 3.89 3.96 10.27
CA ALA A 136 3.73 4.18 8.84
C ALA A 136 2.28 4.54 8.48
N ASP A 137 1.30 3.85 9.08
CA ASP A 137 -0.12 4.09 8.90
C ASP A 137 -0.51 5.52 9.28
N HIS A 138 -0.12 5.98 10.47
CA HIS A 138 -0.39 7.34 10.92
C HIS A 138 0.25 8.41 10.03
N LEU A 139 1.48 8.18 9.54
CA LEU A 139 2.15 9.12 8.64
C LEU A 139 1.46 9.18 7.27
N LEU A 140 0.99 8.04 6.76
CA LEU A 140 0.20 7.96 5.54
C LEU A 140 -1.12 8.73 5.68
N LEU A 141 -1.84 8.55 6.78
CA LEU A 141 -3.06 9.31 7.08
C LEU A 141 -2.80 10.82 7.21
N ALA A 142 -1.77 11.21 7.96
CA ALA A 142 -1.37 12.60 8.12
C ALA A 142 -1.01 13.24 6.77
N ARG A 143 -0.34 12.50 5.88
CA ARG A 143 -0.01 12.98 4.54
C ARG A 143 -1.26 13.18 3.69
N SER A 144 -2.23 12.27 3.77
CA SER A 144 -3.49 12.43 3.04
C SER A 144 -4.24 13.70 3.47
N LEU A 145 -4.28 13.98 4.78
CA LEU A 145 -4.88 15.21 5.31
C LEU A 145 -4.12 16.46 4.83
N ALA A 146 -2.80 16.47 4.92
CA ALA A 146 -1.98 17.60 4.46
C ALA A 146 -2.13 17.85 2.94
N GLU A 147 -2.34 16.80 2.15
CA GLU A 147 -2.59 16.90 0.70
C GLU A 147 -3.95 17.53 0.40
N GLN A 148 -4.98 17.25 1.21
CA GLN A 148 -6.30 17.89 1.11
C GLN A 148 -6.24 19.38 1.48
N ASP A 149 -5.44 19.73 2.49
CA ASP A 149 -5.26 21.12 2.93
C ASP A 149 -4.32 21.93 2.03
N GLY A 150 -3.57 21.26 1.13
CA GLY A 150 -2.59 21.89 0.25
C GLY A 150 -1.35 22.45 0.97
N ASP A 151 -1.06 21.99 2.20
CA ASP A 151 0.07 22.47 2.99
C ASP A 151 1.38 21.82 2.53
N ARG A 152 2.09 22.54 1.65
CA ARG A 152 3.33 22.07 1.05
C ARG A 152 4.47 21.86 2.07
N ALA A 153 4.55 22.69 3.12
CA ALA A 153 5.61 22.56 4.11
C ALA A 153 5.43 21.30 4.96
N ILE A 154 4.18 21.01 5.34
CA ILE A 154 3.84 19.77 6.05
C ILE A 154 4.08 18.56 5.14
N LEU A 155 3.70 18.63 3.85
CA LEU A 155 3.94 17.54 2.90
C LEU A 155 5.44 17.20 2.76
N GLU A 156 6.32 18.21 2.68
CA GLU A 156 7.77 18.00 2.60
C GLU A 156 8.32 17.33 3.87
N ALA A 157 7.85 17.72 5.05
CA ALA A 157 8.23 17.10 6.31
C ALA A 157 7.73 15.64 6.43
N LEU A 158 6.50 15.38 5.98
CA LEU A 158 5.90 14.05 6.00
C LEU A 158 6.56 13.11 4.98
N ASP A 159 6.91 13.60 3.79
CA ASP A 159 7.63 12.81 2.79
C ASP A 159 9.00 12.35 3.33
N PHE A 160 9.70 13.20 4.08
CA PHE A 160 10.94 12.81 4.75
C PHE A 160 10.70 11.78 5.87
N ALA A 161 9.66 11.95 6.69
CA ALA A 161 9.32 11.00 7.74
C ALA A 161 8.94 9.62 7.16
N LEU A 162 8.17 9.60 6.06
CA LEU A 162 7.79 8.39 5.34
C LEU A 162 9.00 7.70 4.72
N TYR A 163 9.97 8.45 4.19
CA TYR A 163 11.25 7.89 3.75
C TYR A 163 11.99 7.18 4.90
N LEU A 164 12.10 7.80 6.08
CA LEU A 164 12.77 7.20 7.24
C LEU A 164 12.07 5.92 7.71
N VAL A 165 10.75 5.92 7.77
CA VAL A 165 9.96 4.75 8.18
C VAL A 165 10.07 3.63 7.16
N ARG A 166 9.97 3.94 5.86
CA ARG A 166 10.21 2.97 4.78
C ARG A 166 11.56 2.25 4.95
N ARG A 167 12.64 3.02 5.14
CA ARG A 167 14.01 2.48 5.33
C ARG A 167 14.10 1.55 6.54
N ARG A 168 13.29 1.80 7.58
CA ARG A 168 13.22 0.94 8.75
C ARG A 168 12.48 -0.36 8.44
N LEU A 169 11.34 -0.29 7.73
CA LEU A 169 10.56 -1.46 7.33
C LEU A 169 11.37 -2.41 6.45
N GLU A 170 12.10 -1.88 5.45
CA GLU A 170 12.97 -2.65 4.54
C GLU A 170 14.03 -3.48 5.29
N ARG A 171 14.64 -2.94 6.35
CA ARG A 171 15.72 -3.61 7.10
C ARG A 171 15.27 -4.77 7.97
N THR A 172 13.98 -4.86 8.26
CA THR A 172 13.42 -5.92 9.13
C THR A 172 13.05 -7.18 8.34
N ALA A 173 13.26 -7.18 7.02
CA ALA A 173 12.99 -8.31 6.15
C ALA A 173 14.04 -9.44 6.20
N HIS A 174 15.04 -9.34 7.10
CA HIS A 174 16.14 -10.28 7.31
C HIS A 174 16.12 -10.90 8.71
#